data_AF-A0A3D1QDZ7-F1
#
_entry.id   AF-A0A3D1QDZ7-F1
#
_cell.length_a   1.000
_cell.length_b   1.000
_cell.length_c   1.000
_cell.angle_alpha   90.00
_cell.angle_beta   90.00
_cell.angle_gamma   90.00
#
_symmetry.space_group_name_H-M   'P 1'
#
loop_
_entity.id
_entity.type
_entity.pdbx_description
1 polymer ?
#
loop_
_entity_poly.entity_id
_entity_poly.type
_entity_poly.pdbx_seq_one_letter_code
_entity_poly.pdbx_strand_id
1 'polypeptide(L)'
;VYPPPPQQRIAEAEAILLEVMLRYGVNAIAIGNGTASRETEQFVAAMIKNHAVEVPYTIVSEAGASVYSASPLAAEEFPGLEAAQRSAISIARRLQDPLAELV
;
A
#
# COMPACT_ATOMS: atom_id res chain seq x y z
N VAL A 1 8.01 -3.47 -4.50
CA VAL A 1 7.79 -4.88 -4.94
C VAL A 1 7.10 -4.88 -6.30
N TYR A 2 7.23 -5.94 -7.10
CA TYR A 2 6.60 -6.03 -8.43
C TYR A 2 5.80 -7.34 -8.64
N PRO A 3 4.70 -7.56 -7.89
CA PRO A 3 3.93 -8.81 -7.97
C PRO A 3 3.09 -8.98 -9.25
N PRO A 4 2.35 -7.97 -9.75
CA PRO A 4 1.62 -8.10 -11.01
C PRO A 4 2.53 -8.14 -12.24
N PRO A 5 1.97 -8.45 -13.42
CA PRO A 5 2.64 -8.23 -14.71
C PRO A 5 3.09 -6.76 -14.85
N PRO A 6 4.21 -6.48 -15.55
CA PRO A 6 4.98 -7.41 -16.40
C PRO A 6 6.08 -8.20 -15.67
N GLN A 7 6.51 -7.82 -14.46
CA GLN A 7 7.63 -8.50 -13.80
C GLN A 7 7.22 -9.80 -13.10
N GLN A 8 5.99 -9.90 -12.60
CA GLN A 8 5.42 -11.11 -12.00
C GLN A 8 6.28 -11.75 -10.90
N ARG A 9 6.96 -10.95 -10.07
CA ARG A 9 7.86 -11.41 -8.99
C ARG A 9 7.06 -11.72 -7.72
N ILE A 10 6.17 -12.71 -7.80
CA ILE A 10 5.22 -13.05 -6.73
C ILE A 10 5.93 -13.51 -5.46
N ALA A 11 6.75 -14.57 -5.53
CA ALA A 11 7.37 -15.16 -4.34
C ALA A 11 8.27 -14.19 -3.55
N GLU A 12 8.99 -13.32 -4.27
CA GLU A 12 9.81 -12.28 -3.64
C GLU A 12 8.96 -11.19 -2.99
N ALA A 13 7.88 -10.76 -3.65
CA ALA A 13 6.96 -9.81 -3.06
C ALA A 13 6.32 -10.38 -1.79
N GLU A 14 5.86 -11.64 -1.80
CA GLU A 14 5.33 -12.32 -0.61
C GLU A 14 6.36 -12.36 0.52
N ALA A 15 7.60 -12.78 0.25
CA ALA A 15 8.65 -12.85 1.27
C ALA A 15 8.91 -11.50 1.93
N ILE A 16 9.01 -10.42 1.13
CA ILE A 16 9.21 -9.06 1.65
C ILE A 16 8.00 -8.59 2.46
N LEU A 17 6.77 -8.82 1.97
CA LEU A 17 5.57 -8.40 2.68
C LEU A 17 5.43 -9.12 4.02
N LEU A 18 5.64 -10.44 4.06
CA LEU A 18 5.60 -11.23 5.29
C LEU A 18 6.66 -10.79 6.29
N GLU A 19 7.88 -10.49 5.84
CA GLU A 19 8.95 -9.95 6.69
C GLU A 19 8.53 -8.61 7.32
N VAL A 20 8.00 -7.69 6.52
CA VAL A 20 7.55 -6.37 6.98
C VAL A 20 6.38 -6.51 7.96
N MET A 21 5.40 -7.37 7.64
CA MET A 21 4.24 -7.62 8.49
C MET A 21 4.64 -8.15 9.86
N LEU A 22 5.54 -9.14 9.90
CA LEU A 22 6.05 -9.70 11.16
C LEU A 22 6.91 -8.70 11.93
N ARG A 23 7.80 -7.97 11.24
CA ARG A 23 8.72 -7.00 11.87
C ARG A 23 7.97 -5.85 12.54
N TYR A 24 6.92 -5.34 11.92
CA TYR A 24 6.22 -4.14 12.39
C TYR A 24 4.83 -4.41 13.00
N GLY A 25 4.40 -5.67 13.07
CA GLY A 25 3.09 -6.03 13.63
C GLY A 25 1.92 -5.43 12.83
N VAL A 26 2.01 -5.49 11.50
CA VAL A 26 0.98 -4.94 10.61
C VAL A 26 -0.35 -5.66 10.83
N ASN A 27 -1.41 -4.90 11.12
CA ASN A 27 -2.74 -5.42 11.45
C ASN A 27 -3.81 -5.08 10.40
N ALA A 28 -3.46 -4.38 9.31
CA ALA A 28 -4.33 -4.13 8.17
C ALA A 28 -3.51 -3.78 6.92
N ILE A 29 -4.05 -4.08 5.74
CA ILE A 29 -3.46 -3.72 4.44
C ILE A 29 -4.41 -2.78 3.68
N ALA A 30 -3.92 -1.59 3.35
CA ALA A 30 -4.62 -0.65 2.47
C ALA A 30 -4.19 -0.88 1.01
N ILE A 31 -5.15 -1.10 0.12
CA ILE A 31 -4.92 -1.23 -1.32
C ILE A 31 -5.60 -0.06 -2.00
N GLY A 32 -4.83 0.76 -2.72
CA GLY A 32 -5.40 1.85 -3.48
C GLY A 32 -6.29 1.35 -4.64
N ASN A 33 -7.35 2.09 -4.96
CA ASN A 33 -8.30 1.75 -6.03
C ASN A 33 -7.88 2.24 -7.43
N GLY A 34 -6.59 2.49 -7.65
CA GLY A 34 -6.01 2.95 -8.90
C GLY A 34 -5.67 1.82 -9.88
N THR A 35 -4.68 2.09 -10.73
CA THR A 35 -4.22 1.15 -11.76
C THR A 35 -3.69 -0.13 -11.14
N ALA A 36 -4.08 -1.28 -11.69
CA ALA A 36 -3.70 -2.62 -11.22
C ALA A 36 -4.17 -2.95 -9.77
N SER A 37 -5.15 -2.21 -9.24
CA SER A 37 -5.73 -2.45 -7.91
C SER A 37 -6.34 -3.85 -7.78
N ARG A 38 -7.04 -4.32 -8.81
CA ARG A 38 -7.63 -5.67 -8.84
C ARG A 38 -6.57 -6.77 -8.82
N GLU A 39 -5.51 -6.64 -9.62
CA GLU A 39 -4.39 -7.58 -9.65
C GLU A 39 -3.65 -7.59 -8.31
N THR A 40 -3.49 -6.41 -7.69
CA THR A 40 -2.89 -6.25 -6.36
C THR A 40 -3.76 -6.90 -5.29
N GLU A 41 -5.08 -6.71 -5.34
CA GLU A 41 -6.03 -7.37 -4.44
C GLU A 41 -5.93 -8.89 -4.55
N GLN A 42 -5.94 -9.44 -5.76
CA GLN A 42 -5.80 -10.88 -6.00
C GLN A 42 -4.50 -11.42 -5.42
N PHE A 43 -3.39 -10.70 -5.60
CA PHE A 43 -2.09 -11.05 -5.02
C PHE A 43 -2.14 -11.05 -3.49
N VAL A 44 -2.66 -9.99 -2.85
CA VAL A 44 -2.76 -9.88 -1.39
C VAL A 44 -3.67 -10.97 -0.81
N ALA A 45 -4.83 -11.20 -1.41
CA ALA A 45 -5.77 -12.24 -0.99
C ALA A 45 -5.15 -13.65 -1.12
N ALA A 46 -4.42 -13.91 -2.21
CA ALA A 46 -3.70 -15.17 -2.40
C ALA A 46 -2.59 -15.35 -1.36
N MET A 47 -1.78 -14.32 -1.11
CA MET A 47 -0.72 -14.36 -0.09
C MET A 47 -1.30 -14.66 1.30
N ILE A 48 -2.37 -13.95 1.71
CA ILE A 48 -3.05 -14.17 2.99
C ILE A 48 -3.51 -15.62 3.12
N LYS A 49 -4.15 -16.16 2.07
CA LYS A 49 -4.63 -17.55 2.06
C LYS A 49 -3.49 -18.57 2.08
N ASN A 50 -2.44 -18.36 1.29
CA ASN A 50 -1.32 -19.30 1.12
C ASN A 50 -0.47 -19.41 2.39
N HIS A 51 -0.33 -18.31 3.12
CA HIS A 51 0.50 -18.24 4.34
C HIS A 51 -0.33 -18.26 5.63
N ALA A 52 -1.65 -18.45 5.54
CA ALA A 52 -2.59 -18.48 6.66
C ALA A 52 -2.43 -17.30 7.63
N VAL A 53 -2.23 -16.09 7.09
CA VAL A 53 -2.00 -14.89 7.89
C VAL A 53 -3.32 -14.20 8.22
N GLU A 54 -3.54 -13.87 9.49
CA GLU A 54 -4.75 -13.19 9.93
C GLU A 54 -4.61 -11.66 9.82
N VAL A 55 -4.62 -11.14 8.59
CA VAL A 55 -4.63 -9.69 8.34
C VAL A 55 -5.78 -9.31 7.40
N PRO A 56 -6.65 -8.36 7.77
CA PRO A 56 -7.64 -7.82 6.85
C PRO A 56 -6.98 -6.92 5.81
N TYR A 57 -7.56 -6.87 4.62
CA TYR A 57 -7.24 -5.86 3.60
C TYR A 57 -8.50 -5.11 3.20
N THR A 58 -8.34 -3.88 2.72
CA THR A 58 -9.45 -3.12 2.14
C THR A 58 -8.98 -2.26 0.98
N ILE A 59 -9.93 -1.97 0.08
CA ILE A 59 -9.75 -1.01 -0.99
C ILE A 59 -9.96 0.41 -0.43
N VAL A 60 -9.06 1.33 -0.77
CA VAL A 60 -9.05 2.73 -0.33
C VAL A 60 -9.02 3.65 -1.54
N SER A 61 -9.73 4.77 -1.45
CA SER A 61 -9.71 5.79 -2.50
C SER A 61 -8.32 6.43 -2.62
N GLU A 62 -7.73 6.41 -3.81
CA GLU A 62 -6.49 7.14 -4.13
C GLU A 62 -6.74 8.58 -4.56
N ALA A 63 -8.00 9.05 -4.55
CA ALA A 63 -8.36 10.39 -5.02
C ALA A 63 -7.57 11.48 -4.26
N GLY A 64 -6.70 12.19 -4.96
CA GLY A 64 -5.85 13.23 -4.36
C GLY A 64 -4.55 12.72 -3.72
N ALA A 65 -4.30 11.41 -3.63
CA ALA A 65 -3.02 10.88 -3.12
C ALA A 65 -1.84 11.30 -4.02
N SER A 66 -2.05 11.34 -5.33
CA SER A 66 -1.07 11.86 -6.30
C SER A 66 -0.80 13.36 -6.11
N VAL A 67 -1.85 14.16 -5.86
CA VAL A 67 -1.74 15.61 -5.60
C VAL A 67 -0.96 15.86 -4.31
N TYR A 68 -1.32 15.15 -3.23
CA TYR A 68 -0.59 15.19 -1.97
C TYR A 68 0.88 14.83 -2.18
N SER A 69 1.17 13.71 -2.84
CA SER A 69 2.54 13.20 -2.99
C SER A 69 3.49 14.15 -3.74
N ALA A 70 2.94 14.96 -4.65
CA ALA A 70 3.66 15.97 -5.42
C ALA A 70 3.70 17.35 -4.74
N SER A 71 3.01 17.53 -3.61
CA SER A 71 2.94 18.80 -2.91
C SER A 71 4.24 19.14 -2.17
N PRO A 72 4.51 20.44 -1.94
CA PRO A 72 5.60 20.86 -1.05
C PRO A 72 5.44 20.31 0.37
N LEU A 73 4.22 20.22 0.87
CA LEU A 73 3.91 19.68 2.20
C LEU A 73 4.39 18.24 2.35
N ALA A 74 4.08 17.36 1.39
CA ALA A 74 4.54 15.98 1.44
C ALA A 74 6.06 15.87 1.31
N ALA A 75 6.71 16.80 0.59
CA ALA A 75 8.17 16.86 0.51
C ALA A 75 8.82 17.30 1.82
N GLU A 76 8.14 18.14 2.60
CA GLU A 76 8.55 18.58 3.94
C GLU A 76 8.31 17.50 4.99
N GLU A 77 7.16 16.80 4.96
CA GLU A 77 6.86 15.69 5.86
C GLU A 77 7.78 14.47 5.64
N PHE A 78 8.11 14.18 4.39
CA PHE A 78 8.87 12.99 3.99
C PHE A 78 10.05 13.34 3.07
N PRO A 79 11.05 14.07 3.60
CA PRO A 79 12.23 14.44 2.84
C PRO A 79 13.01 13.17 2.45
N GLY A 80 13.35 13.06 1.17
CA GLY A 80 14.10 11.92 0.63
C GLY A 80 13.25 10.73 0.17
N LEU A 81 11.93 10.74 0.35
CA LEU A 81 11.04 9.78 -0.29
C LEU A 81 10.61 10.25 -1.67
N GLU A 82 10.47 9.31 -2.61
CA GLU A 82 9.89 9.58 -3.93
C GLU A 82 8.37 9.76 -3.85
N ALA A 83 7.78 10.46 -4.84
CA ALA A 83 6.34 10.70 -4.88
C ALA A 83 5.51 9.41 -4.77
N ALA A 84 5.94 8.32 -5.41
CA ALA A 84 5.25 7.03 -5.31
C ALA A 84 5.19 6.50 -3.86
N GLN A 85 6.27 6.64 -3.10
CA GLN A 85 6.33 6.22 -1.69
C GLN A 85 5.43 7.09 -0.82
N ARG A 86 5.43 8.41 -1.04
CA ARG A 86 4.54 9.35 -0.33
C ARG A 86 3.07 9.08 -0.64
N SER A 87 2.74 8.73 -1.89
CA SER A 87 1.38 8.32 -2.27
C SER A 87 0.94 7.07 -1.50
N ALA A 88 1.82 6.07 -1.38
CA ALA A 88 1.53 4.87 -0.58
C ALA A 88 1.31 5.18 0.90
N ILE A 89 2.07 6.13 1.47
CA ILE A 89 1.86 6.61 2.84
C ILE A 89 0.48 7.25 2.99
N SER A 90 0.07 8.12 2.06
CA SER A 90 -1.27 8.75 2.09
C SER A 90 -2.39 7.70 2.03
N ILE A 91 -2.26 6.68 1.17
CA ILE A 91 -3.24 5.59 1.10
C ILE A 91 -3.36 4.84 2.43
N ALA A 92 -2.23 4.55 3.09
CA ALA A 92 -2.22 3.91 4.40
C ALA A 92 -2.85 4.79 5.50
N ARG A 93 -2.56 6.09 5.52
CA ARG A 93 -3.14 7.06 6.47
C ARG A 93 -4.66 7.20 6.31
N ARG A 94 -5.17 7.18 5.07
CA ARG A 94 -6.62 7.21 4.77
C ARG A 94 -7.38 6.04 5.37
N LEU A 95 -6.75 4.87 5.48
CA LEU A 95 -7.37 3.73 6.15
C LEU A 95 -7.53 3.97 7.66
N GLN A 96 -6.57 4.66 8.28
CA GLN A 96 -6.57 4.93 9.71
C GLN A 96 -7.58 6.02 10.07
N ASP A 97 -7.57 7.12 9.33
CA ASP A 97 -8.50 8.23 9.49
C ASP A 97 -8.74 8.91 8.13
N PRO A 98 -9.84 8.58 7.43
CA PRO A 98 -10.16 9.18 6.14
C PRO A 98 -10.36 10.70 6.20
N LEU A 99 -10.81 11.23 7.34
CA LEU A 99 -11.11 12.66 7.48
C LEU A 99 -9.84 13.47 7.61
N ALA A 100 -8.89 13.02 8.44
CA ALA A 100 -7.63 13.73 8.66
C ALA A 100 -6.75 13.85 7.41
N GLU A 101 -6.88 12.92 6.46
CA GLU A 101 -6.00 12.81 5.29
C GLU A 101 -6.59 13.43 4.00
N LEU A 102 -7.85 13.89 4.03
CA LEU A 102 -8.52 14.54 2.89
C LEU A 102 -8.60 16.07 2.99
N VAL A 103 -7.99 16.67 4.03
CA VAL A 103 -8.08 18.11 4.35
C VAL A 103 -6.98 18.95 3.71
#